data_AF-A0A7G8WCT1-F1
#
_entry.id   AF-A0A7G8WCT1-F1
#
_cell.length_a   1.000
_cell.length_b   1.000
_cell.length_c   1.000
_cell.angle_alpha   90.00
_cell.angle_beta   90.00
_cell.angle_gamma   90.00
#
_symmetry.space_group_name_H-M   'P 1'
#
loop_
_entity.id
_entity.type
_entity.pdbx_description
1 polymer ?
#
loop_
_entity_poly.entity_id
_entity_poly.type
_entity_poly.pdbx_seq_one_letter_code
_entity_poly.pdbx_strand_id
1 'polypeptide(L)'
;MKTTFLGHGLDSDKKNNVGKQLAESFESKNYKKFYGFVAFATLSGFKPFMSKLEIAKSNYEEIKFFIGIDNNITSEEALQFLLNKNIETYIYYDESSYRKIYHPKLFLFEGNNTSRIIIGSSNLTHQALHSNIEASIQLDLELDDSNTLTEIKDYYSSILDLSSPNLKLLTNEYLEIIKKQGLLSNGDYDDEDNDDDDHRTKKKYEYDTKFTESDKEKFDTILERYLLYKQAKRPDGIVSKHAKDRELFRWYQKMHALYNQDTNSLPFDYFERLLEADFPFDGIGRKRKQLLKWKEDFQKVLEYKNKVDSDKKYTYVPQFKNKSNEYYEVGLWCAQQKQRRKGNKNYGMEWSQFEEDKMNSINFVWDVSTLGFRTTEDKWSDTYVELEDYYSNKKNYKTVPSQKTYIGHWLSDQMSLKTRQDRENRNDLLSIEKEKMLGKLLNENGVEWEWRKQKEKESIQSKIKSWQIVEKLKNEGKIKEFREKNPKVLKKYRDDVAQLKSHTKRWNNEKNRWKYELVDKVGFPYKKE
;
A
#
# COMPACT_ATOMS: atom_id res chain seq x y z
N MET A 1 43.91 -19.66 16.18
CA MET A 1 42.63 -19.11 15.66
C MET A 1 42.27 -17.82 16.38
N LYS A 2 42.01 -16.73 15.65
CA LYS A 2 41.51 -15.45 16.18
C LYS A 2 40.10 -15.20 15.67
N THR A 3 39.18 -14.87 16.59
CA THR A 3 37.78 -14.58 16.26
C THR A 3 37.51 -13.08 16.40
N THR A 4 36.81 -12.49 15.44
CA THR A 4 36.40 -11.07 15.44
C THR A 4 34.91 -10.97 15.11
N PHE A 5 34.14 -10.30 15.95
CA PHE A 5 32.74 -9.99 15.64
C PHE A 5 32.66 -8.79 14.68
N LEU A 6 31.91 -8.94 13.60
CA LEU A 6 31.65 -7.91 12.61
C LEU A 6 30.17 -7.52 12.71
N GLY A 7 29.92 -6.32 13.23
CA GLY A 7 28.58 -5.79 13.43
C GLY A 7 28.38 -4.51 12.65
N HIS A 8 27.18 -4.33 12.10
CA HIS A 8 26.78 -3.11 11.40
C HIS A 8 25.35 -2.71 11.77
N GLY A 9 25.03 -1.41 11.77
CA GLY A 9 23.65 -0.90 11.91
C GLY A 9 23.16 -0.55 13.33
N LEU A 10 23.97 -0.73 14.39
CA LEU A 10 23.67 -0.29 15.76
C LEU A 10 24.85 0.52 16.33
N ASP A 11 24.71 1.85 16.36
CA ASP A 11 25.62 2.90 16.90
C ASP A 11 27.14 2.84 16.59
N SER A 12 27.71 4.04 16.43
CA SER A 12 28.73 4.40 15.43
C SER A 12 30.22 4.17 15.77
N ASP A 13 30.56 3.50 16.86
CA ASP A 13 31.99 3.35 17.26
C ASP A 13 32.65 2.05 16.77
N LYS A 14 31.87 1.08 16.26
CA LYS A 14 32.41 -0.21 15.80
C LYS A 14 32.92 -0.12 14.37
N LYS A 15 34.23 0.08 14.23
CA LYS A 15 34.98 0.25 12.96
C LYS A 15 35.05 -0.97 12.02
N ASN A 16 34.49 -2.13 12.39
CA ASN A 16 34.71 -3.39 11.67
C ASN A 16 33.39 -4.00 11.19
N ASN A 17 33.13 -3.87 9.88
CA ASN A 17 32.03 -4.52 9.17
C ASN A 17 32.56 -5.47 8.08
N VAL A 18 31.68 -6.26 7.48
CA VAL A 18 32.05 -7.23 6.43
C VAL A 18 32.66 -6.55 5.22
N GLY A 19 32.09 -5.46 4.72
CA GLY A 19 32.58 -4.76 3.52
C GLY A 19 34.04 -4.29 3.67
N LYS A 20 34.37 -3.70 4.82
CA LYS A 20 35.72 -3.27 5.15
C LYS A 20 36.68 -4.45 5.31
N GLN A 21 36.26 -5.52 6.00
CA GLN A 21 37.10 -6.71 6.14
C GLN A 21 37.33 -7.42 4.80
N LEU A 22 36.36 -7.41 3.88
CA LEU A 22 36.57 -7.87 2.51
C LEU A 22 37.62 -7.02 1.80
N ALA A 23 37.53 -5.68 1.88
CA ALA A 23 38.51 -4.78 1.28
C ALA A 23 39.93 -5.01 1.84
N GLU A 24 40.08 -5.07 3.17
CA GLU A 24 41.36 -5.36 3.84
C GLU A 24 41.90 -6.73 3.45
N SER A 25 41.03 -7.73 3.30
CA SER A 25 41.44 -9.09 2.92
C SER A 25 41.91 -9.14 1.48
N PHE A 26 41.24 -8.48 0.53
CA PHE A 26 41.66 -8.40 -0.88
C PHE A 26 42.96 -7.61 -1.07
N GLU A 27 43.28 -6.66 -0.20
CA GLU A 27 44.54 -5.92 -0.25
C GLU A 27 45.72 -6.71 0.37
N SER A 28 45.43 -7.71 1.21
CA SER A 28 46.43 -8.51 1.89
C SER A 28 47.21 -9.41 0.93
N LYS A 29 48.52 -9.49 1.12
CA LYS A 29 49.40 -10.43 0.39
C LYS A 29 49.41 -11.84 0.98
N ASN A 30 48.74 -12.05 2.11
CA ASN A 30 48.76 -13.31 2.83
C ASN A 30 47.87 -14.37 2.18
N TYR A 31 46.91 -13.97 1.34
CA TYR A 31 45.97 -14.87 0.68
C TYR A 31 46.31 -15.01 -0.80
N LYS A 32 45.88 -16.15 -1.36
CA LYS A 32 46.09 -16.57 -2.75
C LYS A 32 44.81 -16.99 -3.42
N LYS A 33 43.80 -17.42 -2.66
CA LYS A 33 42.51 -17.86 -3.20
C LYS A 33 41.37 -17.20 -2.45
N PHE A 34 40.29 -16.95 -3.18
CA PHE A 34 39.05 -16.43 -2.63
C PHE A 34 37.83 -17.20 -3.17
N TYR A 35 36.92 -17.56 -2.27
CA TYR A 35 35.60 -18.12 -2.60
C TYR A 35 34.52 -17.33 -1.88
N GLY A 36 33.65 -16.66 -2.64
CA GLY A 36 32.51 -15.90 -2.12
C GLY A 36 31.20 -16.60 -2.43
N PHE A 37 30.53 -17.16 -1.41
CA PHE A 37 29.21 -17.76 -1.51
C PHE A 37 28.18 -16.79 -0.99
N VAL A 38 27.35 -16.23 -1.88
CA VAL A 38 26.38 -15.20 -1.50
C VAL A 38 25.03 -15.43 -2.13
N ALA A 39 24.00 -15.27 -1.31
CA ALA A 39 22.61 -15.39 -1.74
C ALA A 39 22.28 -14.32 -2.78
N PHE A 40 22.64 -13.07 -2.48
CA PHE A 40 22.28 -11.91 -3.30
C PHE A 40 23.47 -10.99 -3.50
N ALA A 41 23.59 -10.43 -4.70
CA ALA A 41 24.64 -9.50 -5.05
C ALA A 41 24.11 -8.30 -5.87
N THR A 42 24.38 -7.08 -5.41
CA THR A 42 24.10 -5.84 -6.17
C THR A 42 25.41 -5.14 -6.52
N LEU A 43 25.42 -4.34 -7.59
CA LEU A 43 26.63 -3.59 -7.98
C LEU A 43 27.15 -2.74 -6.81
N SER A 44 26.25 -2.11 -6.05
CA SER A 44 26.56 -1.36 -4.85
C SER A 44 27.27 -2.15 -3.76
N GLY A 45 27.01 -3.46 -3.64
CA GLY A 45 27.68 -4.32 -2.66
C GLY A 45 29.15 -4.58 -2.99
N PHE A 46 29.56 -4.45 -4.26
CA PHE A 46 30.96 -4.58 -4.66
C PHE A 46 31.76 -3.29 -4.53
N LYS A 47 31.10 -2.11 -4.59
CA LYS A 47 31.75 -0.80 -4.56
C LYS A 47 32.80 -0.64 -3.43
N PRO A 48 32.57 -1.10 -2.18
CA PRO A 48 33.53 -0.90 -1.09
C PRO A 48 34.91 -1.54 -1.30
N PHE A 49 34.98 -2.62 -2.08
CA PHE A 49 36.23 -3.37 -2.29
C PHE A 49 36.57 -3.54 -3.77
N MET A 50 35.87 -2.87 -4.68
CA MET A 50 36.02 -3.06 -6.12
C MET A 50 37.45 -2.80 -6.61
N SER A 51 38.09 -1.71 -6.14
CA SER A 51 39.49 -1.41 -6.50
C SER A 51 40.48 -2.41 -5.91
N LYS A 52 40.20 -2.94 -4.71
CA LYS A 52 41.03 -3.93 -4.04
C LYS A 52 40.90 -5.30 -4.70
N LEU A 53 39.70 -5.63 -5.18
CA LEU A 53 39.43 -6.84 -5.96
C LEU A 53 40.26 -6.87 -7.27
N GLU A 54 40.44 -5.73 -7.92
CA GLU A 54 41.33 -5.62 -9.11
C GLU A 54 42.81 -5.89 -8.76
N ILE A 55 43.26 -5.37 -7.63
CA ILE A 55 44.61 -5.64 -7.12
C ILE A 55 44.75 -7.13 -6.80
N ALA A 56 43.75 -7.72 -6.13
CA ALA A 56 43.72 -9.13 -5.79
C ALA A 56 43.76 -10.00 -7.05
N LYS A 57 43.04 -9.64 -8.12
CA LYS A 57 43.04 -10.37 -9.40
C LYS A 57 44.43 -10.52 -10.01
N SER A 58 45.35 -9.57 -9.76
CA SER A 58 46.74 -9.66 -10.23
C SER A 58 47.63 -10.51 -9.33
N ASN A 59 47.23 -10.75 -8.08
CA ASN A 59 48.06 -11.37 -7.04
C ASN A 59 47.57 -12.76 -6.60
N TYR A 60 46.29 -13.03 -6.80
CA TYR A 60 45.61 -14.25 -6.38
C TYR A 60 45.63 -15.24 -7.53
N GLU A 61 45.76 -16.51 -7.18
CA GLU A 61 45.68 -17.62 -8.13
C GLU A 61 44.23 -17.88 -8.54
N GLU A 62 43.28 -17.65 -7.63
CA GLU A 62 41.88 -17.96 -7.85
C GLU A 62 40.95 -17.00 -7.11
N ILE A 63 39.95 -16.46 -7.82
CA ILE A 63 38.87 -15.66 -7.26
C ILE A 63 37.57 -16.16 -7.87
N LYS A 64 36.76 -16.84 -7.05
CA LYS A 64 35.48 -17.43 -7.46
C LYS A 64 34.32 -16.85 -6.67
N PHE A 65 33.27 -16.47 -7.38
CA PHE A 65 31.98 -16.13 -6.77
C PHE A 65 30.94 -17.20 -7.11
N PHE A 66 30.15 -17.58 -6.11
CA PHE A 66 28.96 -18.43 -6.24
C PHE A 66 27.76 -17.60 -5.78
N ILE A 67 26.93 -17.18 -6.72
CA ILE A 67 25.90 -16.15 -6.51
C ILE A 67 24.51 -16.74 -6.77
N GLY A 68 23.60 -16.55 -5.82
CA GLY A 68 22.18 -16.88 -6.01
C GLY A 68 21.44 -15.81 -6.82
N ILE A 69 20.39 -16.23 -7.51
CA ILE A 69 19.46 -15.32 -8.23
C ILE A 69 18.01 -15.48 -7.74
N ASP A 70 17.80 -16.13 -6.59
CA ASP A 70 16.48 -16.26 -5.99
C ASP A 70 15.86 -14.90 -5.66
N ASN A 71 14.53 -14.83 -5.75
CA ASN A 71 13.72 -13.65 -5.39
C ASN A 71 14.05 -12.36 -6.18
N ASN A 72 14.75 -12.45 -7.32
CA ASN A 72 15.06 -11.32 -8.19
C ASN A 72 15.80 -10.17 -7.48
N ILE A 73 16.67 -10.49 -6.50
CA ILE A 73 17.42 -9.48 -5.74
C ILE A 73 18.78 -9.19 -6.38
N THR A 74 19.41 -10.20 -6.97
CA THR A 74 20.71 -10.02 -7.64
C THR A 74 20.54 -9.15 -8.88
N SER A 75 21.37 -8.11 -8.99
CA SER A 75 21.25 -7.11 -10.06
C SER A 75 22.00 -7.52 -11.31
N GLU A 76 21.45 -7.22 -12.48
CA GLU A 76 22.13 -7.38 -13.76
C GLU A 76 23.52 -6.72 -13.77
N GLU A 77 23.60 -5.50 -13.26
CA GLU A 77 24.81 -4.69 -13.29
C GLU A 77 25.95 -5.32 -12.47
N ALA A 78 25.62 -6.06 -11.40
CA ALA A 78 26.59 -6.81 -10.63
C ALA A 78 27.20 -7.96 -11.43
N LEU A 79 26.35 -8.74 -12.12
CA LEU A 79 26.79 -9.86 -12.94
C LEU A 79 27.58 -9.37 -14.16
N GLN A 80 27.12 -8.29 -14.80
CA GLN A 80 27.82 -7.64 -15.90
C GLN A 80 29.18 -7.09 -15.44
N PHE A 81 29.25 -6.50 -14.25
CA PHE A 81 30.53 -6.07 -13.66
C PHE A 81 31.50 -7.23 -13.51
N LEU A 82 31.10 -8.34 -12.89
CA LEU A 82 31.96 -9.51 -12.70
C LEU A 82 32.42 -10.11 -14.04
N LEU A 83 31.54 -10.19 -15.03
CA LEU A 83 31.86 -10.59 -16.40
C LEU A 83 32.88 -9.66 -17.05
N ASN A 84 32.66 -8.35 -17.01
CA ASN A 84 33.56 -7.36 -17.60
C ASN A 84 34.94 -7.37 -16.94
N LYS A 85 34.99 -7.73 -15.66
CA LYS A 85 36.24 -7.91 -14.93
C LYS A 85 36.85 -9.29 -15.09
N ASN A 86 36.31 -10.17 -15.93
CA ASN A 86 36.75 -11.55 -16.11
C ASN A 86 36.99 -12.25 -14.77
N ILE A 87 36.05 -12.12 -13.83
CA ILE A 87 36.08 -12.81 -12.55
C ILE A 87 35.22 -14.07 -12.67
N GLU A 88 35.80 -15.21 -12.33
CA GLU A 88 35.12 -16.50 -12.43
C GLU A 88 33.92 -16.52 -11.49
N THR A 89 32.72 -16.61 -12.08
CA THR A 89 31.46 -16.46 -11.36
C THR A 89 30.51 -17.55 -11.79
N TYR A 90 29.92 -18.23 -10.82
CA TYR A 90 28.91 -19.26 -11.02
C TYR A 90 27.60 -18.81 -10.40
N ILE A 91 26.53 -19.01 -11.15
CA ILE A 91 25.17 -18.74 -10.70
C ILE A 91 24.58 -20.04 -10.17
N TYR A 92 24.09 -20.00 -8.93
CA TYR A 92 23.31 -21.08 -8.37
C TYR A 92 21.82 -20.76 -8.49
N TYR A 93 21.06 -21.67 -9.11
CA TYR A 93 19.60 -21.57 -9.17
C TYR A 93 18.97 -22.95 -9.32
N ASP A 94 18.08 -23.32 -8.39
CA ASP A 94 17.31 -24.58 -8.44
C ASP A 94 15.97 -24.35 -9.16
N GLU A 95 15.96 -24.58 -10.46
CA GLU A 95 14.76 -24.46 -11.31
C GLU A 95 13.63 -25.43 -10.89
N SER A 96 13.95 -26.49 -10.13
CA SER A 96 12.99 -27.53 -9.72
C SER A 96 12.24 -27.20 -8.42
N SER A 97 12.72 -26.21 -7.64
CA SER A 97 12.16 -25.90 -6.32
C SER A 97 12.16 -24.42 -5.97
N TYR A 98 11.02 -23.75 -6.20
CA TYR A 98 10.80 -22.35 -5.80
C TYR A 98 10.74 -22.10 -4.28
N ARG A 99 10.78 -23.16 -3.45
CA ARG A 99 10.70 -23.05 -1.97
C ARG A 99 12.05 -23.10 -1.28
N LYS A 100 13.10 -23.58 -1.95
CA LYS A 100 14.43 -23.72 -1.40
C LYS A 100 15.34 -22.72 -2.10
N ILE A 101 15.75 -21.69 -1.36
CA ILE A 101 16.62 -20.64 -1.89
C ILE A 101 18.08 -20.90 -1.56
N TYR A 102 18.98 -20.48 -2.46
CA TYR A 102 20.41 -20.42 -2.19
C TYR A 102 20.70 -19.24 -1.27
N HIS A 103 20.92 -19.51 0.02
CA HIS A 103 21.06 -18.47 1.03
C HIS A 103 22.39 -18.37 1.80
N PRO A 104 23.54 -18.91 1.32
CA PRO A 104 24.81 -18.75 2.03
C PRO A 104 25.31 -17.31 1.97
N LYS A 105 26.13 -16.94 2.95
CA LYS A 105 26.78 -15.64 3.12
C LYS A 105 28.12 -15.89 3.78
N LEU A 106 29.03 -16.37 2.96
CA LEU A 106 30.27 -16.97 3.37
C LEU A 106 31.38 -16.50 2.44
N PHE A 107 32.46 -16.01 3.03
CA PHE A 107 33.64 -15.55 2.31
C PHE A 107 34.85 -16.29 2.86
N LEU A 108 35.55 -16.99 1.98
CA LEU A 108 36.74 -17.76 2.30
C LEU A 108 37.94 -17.11 1.61
N PHE A 109 38.97 -16.78 2.38
CA PHE A 109 40.28 -16.41 1.86
C PHE A 109 41.27 -17.48 2.30
N GLU A 110 42.04 -18.02 1.38
CA GLU A 110 43.03 -19.06 1.65
C GLU A 110 44.41 -18.59 1.22
N GLY A 111 45.39 -18.75 2.11
CA GLY A 111 46.80 -18.48 1.89
C GLY A 111 47.66 -19.69 2.25
N ASN A 112 48.97 -19.56 2.09
CA ASN A 112 49.89 -20.66 2.41
C ASN A 112 49.91 -20.99 3.90
N ASN A 113 49.87 -19.96 4.75
CA ASN A 113 50.02 -20.11 6.20
C ASN A 113 48.77 -19.69 6.98
N THR A 114 47.92 -18.87 6.36
CA THR A 114 46.78 -18.24 7.02
C THR A 114 45.55 -18.30 6.13
N SER A 115 44.40 -18.56 6.73
CA SER A 115 43.09 -18.50 6.07
C SER A 115 42.14 -17.62 6.86
N ARG A 116 41.17 -17.03 6.18
CA ARG A 116 40.12 -16.23 6.80
C ARG A 116 38.75 -16.69 6.35
N ILE A 117 37.87 -16.90 7.32
CA ILE A 117 36.47 -17.22 7.12
C ILE A 117 35.66 -16.04 7.61
N ILE A 118 34.77 -15.49 6.79
CA ILE A 118 33.75 -14.54 7.22
C ILE A 118 32.39 -15.16 6.94
N ILE A 119 31.58 -15.36 7.97
CA ILE A 119 30.25 -15.98 7.87
C ILE A 119 29.24 -15.21 8.71
N GLY A 120 28.02 -15.02 8.18
CA GLY A 120 26.96 -14.34 8.93
C GLY A 120 25.75 -13.95 8.10
N SER A 121 25.15 -12.82 8.44
CA SER A 121 23.91 -12.34 7.80
C SER A 121 24.13 -11.38 6.62
N SER A 122 25.37 -10.98 6.33
CA SER A 122 25.68 -10.01 5.27
C SER A 122 25.78 -10.62 3.87
N ASN A 123 24.87 -10.22 2.98
CA ASN A 123 25.01 -10.41 1.52
C ASN A 123 25.92 -9.33 0.89
N LEU A 124 26.27 -9.47 -0.39
CA LEU A 124 26.92 -8.41 -1.17
C LEU A 124 25.89 -7.44 -1.74
N THR A 125 25.10 -6.83 -0.86
CA THR A 125 24.17 -5.77 -1.23
C THR A 125 24.46 -4.52 -0.41
N HIS A 126 24.08 -3.35 -0.94
CA HIS A 126 24.18 -2.10 -0.19
C HIS A 126 23.57 -2.22 1.20
N GLN A 127 22.36 -2.77 1.29
CA GLN A 127 21.62 -2.84 2.55
C GLN A 127 22.36 -3.70 3.57
N ALA A 128 22.88 -4.85 3.16
CA ALA A 128 23.55 -5.79 4.05
C ALA A 128 24.97 -5.38 4.46
N LEU A 129 25.60 -4.45 3.73
CA LEU A 129 26.92 -3.92 4.11
C LEU A 129 26.84 -2.57 4.83
N HIS A 130 25.73 -1.82 4.70
CA HIS A 130 25.66 -0.42 5.14
C HIS A 130 24.38 0.05 5.85
N SER A 131 23.25 -0.65 5.80
CA SER A 131 22.01 -0.13 6.45
C SER A 131 21.32 -1.09 7.38
N ASN A 132 21.40 -2.40 7.11
CA ASN A 132 20.76 -3.41 7.93
C ASN A 132 21.51 -3.57 9.26
N ILE A 133 20.78 -4.03 10.28
CA ILE A 133 21.38 -4.55 11.50
C ILE A 133 21.90 -5.95 11.18
N GLU A 134 23.22 -6.07 11.07
CA GLU A 134 23.89 -7.27 10.54
C GLU A 134 24.88 -7.80 11.57
N ALA A 135 25.01 -9.12 11.61
CA ALA A 135 25.91 -9.84 12.50
C ALA A 135 26.67 -10.90 11.71
N SER A 136 27.99 -10.78 11.71
CA SER A 136 28.89 -11.75 11.11
C SER A 136 30.08 -12.02 12.04
N ILE A 137 30.70 -13.18 11.84
CA ILE A 137 31.91 -13.56 12.55
C ILE A 137 33.02 -13.75 11.52
N GLN A 138 34.17 -13.17 11.83
CA GLN A 138 35.43 -13.45 11.15
C GLN A 138 36.28 -14.39 11.99
N LEU A 139 36.81 -15.43 11.36
CA LEU A 139 37.78 -16.36 11.92
C LEU A 139 39.06 -16.27 11.10
N ASP A 140 40.14 -15.84 11.73
CA ASP A 140 41.50 -15.92 11.19
C ASP A 140 42.15 -17.21 11.69
N LEU A 141 42.46 -18.11 10.78
CA LEU A 141 43.02 -19.44 11.01
C LEU A 141 44.49 -19.47 10.60
N GLU A 142 45.30 -20.12 11.42
CA GLU A 142 46.67 -20.54 11.05
C GLU A 142 46.63 -21.98 10.52
N LEU A 143 47.69 -22.42 9.85
CA LEU A 143 47.84 -23.77 9.24
C LEU A 143 47.32 -24.92 10.11
N ASP A 144 47.63 -24.89 11.40
CA ASP A 144 47.36 -25.97 12.36
C ASP A 144 45.90 -25.99 12.87
N ASP A 145 45.10 -24.95 12.56
CA ASP A 145 43.72 -24.75 13.02
C ASP A 145 42.69 -24.90 11.86
N SER A 146 43.01 -25.70 10.84
CA SER A 146 42.23 -25.75 9.57
C SER A 146 40.94 -26.59 9.59
N ASN A 147 40.60 -27.28 10.68
CA ASN A 147 39.43 -28.18 10.74
C ASN A 147 38.12 -27.50 10.31
N THR A 148 37.83 -26.28 10.79
CA THR A 148 36.61 -25.55 10.44
C THR A 148 36.55 -25.20 8.95
N LEU A 149 37.69 -24.87 8.33
CA LEU A 149 37.75 -24.61 6.89
C LEU A 149 37.48 -25.89 6.10
N THR A 150 38.05 -27.02 6.53
CA THR A 150 37.81 -28.34 5.91
C THR A 150 36.35 -28.72 5.97
N GLU A 151 35.69 -28.62 7.14
CA GLU A 151 34.26 -28.92 7.29
C GLU A 151 33.36 -28.08 6.37
N ILE A 152 33.67 -26.78 6.25
CA ILE A 152 32.96 -25.88 5.34
C ILE A 152 33.15 -26.32 3.88
N LYS A 153 34.39 -26.63 3.48
CA LYS A 153 34.70 -27.04 2.10
C LYS A 153 34.08 -28.40 1.77
N ASP A 154 34.03 -29.33 2.72
CA ASP A 154 33.37 -30.62 2.57
C ASP A 154 31.85 -30.44 2.37
N TYR A 155 31.23 -29.55 3.14
CA TYR A 155 29.80 -29.24 3.00
C TYR A 155 29.48 -28.58 1.64
N TYR A 156 30.33 -27.68 1.17
CA TYR A 156 30.20 -27.01 -0.13
C TYR A 156 30.90 -27.74 -1.27
N SER A 157 31.31 -29.00 -1.09
CA SER A 157 32.13 -29.77 -2.04
C SER A 157 31.53 -29.77 -3.43
N SER A 158 30.23 -30.05 -3.57
CA SER A 158 29.53 -30.10 -4.87
C SER A 158 29.46 -28.75 -5.60
N ILE A 159 29.60 -27.64 -4.87
CA ILE A 159 29.67 -26.29 -5.44
C ILE A 159 31.12 -25.95 -5.80
N LEU A 160 32.08 -26.32 -4.94
CA LEU A 160 33.51 -26.08 -5.15
C LEU A 160 34.10 -26.91 -6.29
N ASP A 161 33.68 -28.16 -6.44
CA ASP A 161 34.08 -29.08 -7.51
C ASP A 161 33.24 -28.95 -8.78
N LEU A 162 32.25 -28.05 -8.75
CA LEU A 162 31.34 -27.73 -9.86
C LEU A 162 30.44 -28.90 -10.31
N SER A 163 30.26 -29.94 -9.49
CA SER A 163 29.41 -31.10 -9.80
C SER A 163 27.91 -30.86 -9.58
N SER A 164 27.54 -29.78 -8.89
CA SER A 164 26.13 -29.43 -8.62
C SER A 164 25.35 -29.19 -9.93
N PRO A 165 24.19 -29.85 -10.13
CA PRO A 165 23.37 -29.66 -11.34
C PRO A 165 22.70 -28.29 -11.39
N ASN A 166 22.62 -27.58 -10.26
CA ASN A 166 21.98 -26.27 -10.12
C ASN A 166 22.97 -25.12 -10.32
N LEU A 167 24.21 -25.41 -10.69
CA LEU A 167 25.27 -24.44 -10.85
C LEU A 167 25.60 -24.23 -12.33
N LYS A 168 25.61 -22.98 -12.78
CA LYS A 168 25.94 -22.62 -14.16
C LYS A 168 27.00 -21.51 -14.19
N LEU A 169 28.00 -21.64 -15.06
CA LEU A 169 29.02 -20.60 -15.26
C LEU A 169 28.35 -19.35 -15.83
N LEU A 170 28.68 -18.18 -15.27
CA LEU A 170 28.24 -16.90 -15.79
C LEU A 170 28.98 -16.61 -17.11
N THR A 171 28.23 -16.54 -18.21
CA THR A 171 28.70 -16.11 -19.53
C THR A 171 27.78 -15.01 -20.05
N ASN A 172 28.19 -14.26 -21.07
CA ASN A 172 27.31 -13.28 -21.72
C ASN A 172 26.01 -13.95 -22.24
N GLU A 173 26.11 -15.15 -22.79
CA GLU A 173 24.95 -15.92 -23.25
C GLU A 173 24.02 -16.29 -22.09
N TYR A 174 24.59 -16.81 -20.99
CA TYR A 174 23.79 -17.21 -19.84
C TYR A 174 23.17 -16.02 -19.11
N LEU A 175 23.87 -14.88 -19.03
CA LEU A 175 23.34 -13.63 -18.51
C LEU A 175 22.10 -13.18 -19.31
N GLU A 176 22.15 -13.23 -20.64
CA GLU A 176 21.00 -12.89 -21.49
C GLU A 176 19.82 -13.87 -21.29
N ILE A 177 20.08 -15.14 -21.00
CA ILE A 177 19.03 -16.12 -20.68
C ILE A 177 18.30 -15.74 -19.40
N ILE A 178 19.04 -15.52 -18.30
CA ILE A 178 18.43 -15.21 -16.99
C ILE A 178 17.77 -13.81 -16.97
N LYS A 179 18.27 -12.86 -17.77
CA LYS A 179 17.62 -11.56 -18.03
C LYS A 179 16.26 -11.73 -18.71
N LYS A 180 16.20 -12.49 -19.80
CA LYS A 180 14.94 -12.77 -20.52
C LYS A 180 13.92 -13.51 -19.67
N GLN A 181 14.37 -14.33 -18.72
CA GLN A 181 13.51 -15.02 -17.76
C GLN A 181 13.02 -14.09 -16.63
N GLY A 182 13.54 -12.86 -16.52
CA GLY A 182 13.16 -11.91 -15.49
C GLY A 182 13.59 -12.33 -14.10
N LEU A 183 14.75 -13.00 -13.98
CA LEU A 183 15.30 -13.51 -12.72
C LEU A 183 16.28 -12.54 -12.04
N LEU A 184 16.55 -11.39 -12.67
CA LEU A 184 17.44 -10.35 -12.16
C LEU A 184 16.65 -9.10 -11.83
N SER A 185 17.15 -8.31 -10.87
CA SER A 185 16.67 -6.94 -10.73
C SER A 185 17.28 -6.08 -11.83
N ASN A 186 16.45 -5.38 -12.61
CA ASN A 186 16.93 -4.27 -13.42
C ASN A 186 17.40 -3.20 -12.41
N GLY A 187 18.68 -2.80 -12.44
CA GLY A 187 19.15 -1.64 -11.68
C GLY A 187 18.41 -0.34 -12.04
N ASP A 188 17.56 -0.38 -13.05
CA ASP A 188 16.52 0.60 -13.39
C ASP A 188 15.42 0.69 -12.32
N TYR A 189 15.73 1.42 -11.24
CA TYR A 189 14.72 2.30 -10.64
C TYR A 189 14.87 3.72 -11.21
N ASP A 190 15.05 3.84 -12.53
CA ASP A 190 14.98 5.12 -13.23
C ASP A 190 13.53 5.65 -13.28
N ASP A 191 13.43 6.96 -13.43
CA ASP A 191 12.27 7.83 -13.20
C ASP A 191 11.04 7.57 -14.08
N GLU A 192 10.12 6.73 -13.59
CA GLU A 192 8.70 6.84 -13.90
C GLU A 192 7.89 7.12 -12.63
N ASP A 193 7.89 8.39 -12.22
CA ASP A 193 6.70 8.95 -11.57
C ASP A 193 5.59 8.93 -12.64
N ASN A 194 4.65 7.99 -12.51
CA ASN A 194 3.31 8.12 -13.10
C ASN A 194 2.58 9.24 -12.36
N ASP A 195 2.87 10.48 -12.74
CA ASP A 195 1.90 11.55 -12.70
C ASP A 195 1.48 11.78 -14.14
N ASP A 196 0.21 11.51 -14.43
CA ASP A 196 -0.47 11.88 -15.68
C ASP A 196 -0.26 13.37 -15.95
N ASP A 197 0.70 13.73 -16.82
CA ASP A 197 0.67 15.01 -17.52
C ASP A 197 1.57 15.05 -18.78
N ASP A 198 0.88 15.24 -19.90
CA ASP A 198 1.26 15.80 -21.21
C ASP A 198 2.61 15.44 -21.86
N HIS A 199 2.53 14.86 -23.06
CA HIS A 199 3.62 14.60 -24.00
C HIS A 199 4.35 15.89 -24.41
N ARG A 200 5.32 16.33 -23.60
CA ARG A 200 6.34 17.31 -24.03
C ARG A 200 7.73 16.75 -23.79
N THR A 201 8.50 16.74 -24.88
CA THR A 201 9.92 16.37 -24.98
C THR A 201 10.73 16.84 -23.77
N LYS A 202 11.03 15.92 -22.84
CA LYS A 202 11.91 16.18 -21.69
C LYS A 202 13.31 16.53 -22.21
N LYS A 203 13.75 17.79 -22.04
CA LYS A 203 15.17 18.17 -22.17
C LYS A 203 15.98 17.37 -21.13
N LYS A 204 16.83 16.46 -21.58
CA LYS A 204 17.81 15.73 -20.76
C LYS A 204 18.89 16.75 -20.37
N TYR A 205 18.94 17.15 -19.12
CA TYR A 205 20.03 18.00 -18.62
C TYR A 205 21.30 17.13 -18.57
N GLU A 206 22.34 17.51 -19.31
CA GLU A 206 23.68 16.94 -19.16
C GLU A 206 24.28 17.46 -17.85
N TYR A 207 24.38 16.58 -16.85
CA TYR A 207 25.06 16.88 -15.60
C TYR A 207 26.56 16.66 -15.79
N ASP A 208 27.35 17.48 -15.11
CA ASP A 208 28.81 17.41 -15.13
C ASP A 208 29.28 15.99 -14.74
N THR A 209 30.07 15.35 -15.60
CA THR A 209 30.40 13.91 -15.53
C THR A 209 31.51 13.58 -14.55
N LYS A 210 31.94 14.56 -13.74
CA LYS A 210 33.04 14.42 -12.80
C LYS A 210 32.75 15.13 -11.48
N PHE A 211 33.22 14.53 -10.39
CA PHE A 211 33.26 15.17 -9.08
C PHE A 211 34.40 16.20 -9.04
N THR A 212 34.03 17.47 -8.88
CA THR A 212 34.93 18.63 -9.00
C THR A 212 35.43 19.10 -7.63
N GLU A 213 36.43 19.98 -7.61
CA GLU A 213 36.92 20.59 -6.36
C GLU A 213 35.83 21.42 -5.68
N SER A 214 34.96 22.07 -6.46
CA SER A 214 33.81 22.80 -5.91
C SER A 214 32.81 21.88 -5.21
N ASP A 215 32.65 20.63 -5.69
CA ASP A 215 31.79 19.66 -5.01
C ASP A 215 32.39 19.24 -3.66
N LYS A 216 33.72 19.06 -3.58
CA LYS A 216 34.43 18.75 -2.34
C LYS A 216 34.25 19.85 -1.30
N GLU A 217 34.54 21.10 -1.68
CA GLU A 217 34.44 22.26 -0.79
C GLU A 217 33.03 22.44 -0.21
N LYS A 218 31.99 22.13 -1.00
CA LYS A 218 30.60 22.33 -0.62
C LYS A 218 29.94 21.10 -0.01
N PHE A 219 30.55 19.92 -0.12
CA PHE A 219 29.91 18.65 0.20
C PHE A 219 29.32 18.63 1.61
N ASP A 220 30.13 18.98 2.61
CA ASP A 220 29.74 18.95 4.03
C ASP A 220 28.53 19.84 4.31
N THR A 221 28.59 21.07 3.76
CA THR A 221 27.52 22.07 3.93
C THR A 221 26.22 21.61 3.29
N ILE A 222 26.28 21.00 2.09
CA ILE A 222 25.08 20.52 1.40
C ILE A 222 24.55 19.21 2.02
N LEU A 223 25.44 18.34 2.49
CA LEU A 223 25.07 17.10 3.19
C LEU A 223 24.31 17.40 4.49
N GLU A 224 24.74 18.39 5.26
CA GLU A 224 24.02 18.83 6.46
C GLU A 224 22.61 19.35 6.12
N ARG A 225 22.50 20.18 5.07
CA ARG A 225 21.19 20.65 4.56
C ARG A 225 20.31 19.49 4.10
N TYR A 226 20.90 18.48 3.47
CA TYR A 226 20.22 17.26 3.06
C TYR A 226 19.64 16.51 4.27
N LEU A 227 20.44 16.29 5.32
CA LEU A 227 20.01 15.60 6.54
C LEU A 227 18.84 16.33 7.23
N LEU A 228 18.93 17.66 7.35
CA LEU A 228 17.85 18.49 7.90
C LEU A 228 16.57 18.39 7.04
N TYR A 229 16.71 18.43 5.71
CA TYR A 229 15.58 18.28 4.80
C TYR A 229 14.92 16.91 4.91
N LYS A 230 15.73 15.84 4.97
CA LYS A 230 15.27 14.46 5.12
C LYS A 230 14.48 14.29 6.42
N GLN A 231 15.03 14.74 7.54
CA GLN A 231 14.36 14.63 8.84
C GLN A 231 13.06 15.44 8.90
N ALA A 232 13.05 16.66 8.39
CA ALA A 232 11.93 17.59 8.57
C ALA A 232 10.80 17.42 7.53
N LYS A 233 11.10 16.98 6.30
CA LYS A 233 10.15 17.03 5.18
C LYS A 233 10.00 15.72 4.41
N ARG A 234 11.09 15.01 4.18
CA ARG A 234 11.13 13.83 3.30
C ARG A 234 11.94 12.72 3.95
N PRO A 235 11.37 12.00 4.94
CA PRO A 235 12.06 10.89 5.61
C PRO A 235 12.40 9.73 4.65
N ASP A 236 11.77 9.69 3.46
CA ASP A 236 12.13 8.83 2.35
C ASP A 236 13.48 9.17 1.69
N GLY A 237 14.07 10.34 2.00
CA GLY A 237 15.36 10.80 1.48
C GLY A 237 15.28 11.46 0.10
N ILE A 238 14.13 11.40 -0.59
CA ILE A 238 13.99 11.97 -1.93
C ILE A 238 13.89 13.50 -1.87
N VAL A 239 14.81 14.19 -2.56
CA VAL A 239 14.73 15.65 -2.73
C VAL A 239 13.81 15.98 -3.90
N SER A 240 12.74 16.74 -3.62
CA SER A 240 11.73 17.07 -4.63
C SER A 240 12.24 18.11 -5.64
N LYS A 241 11.81 17.99 -6.90
CA LYS A 241 11.99 19.03 -7.94
C LYS A 241 11.35 20.37 -7.57
N HIS A 242 10.44 20.40 -6.59
CA HIS A 242 9.79 21.61 -6.09
C HIS A 242 10.37 22.08 -4.74
N ALA A 243 11.48 21.50 -4.28
CA ALA A 243 12.16 21.98 -3.09
C ALA A 243 12.54 23.46 -3.24
N LYS A 244 12.31 24.24 -2.16
CA LYS A 244 12.71 25.65 -2.11
C LYS A 244 14.22 25.81 -2.34
N ASP A 245 14.97 24.84 -1.81
CA ASP A 245 16.40 24.74 -1.98
C ASP A 245 16.75 24.07 -3.32
N ARG A 246 16.98 24.91 -4.34
CA ARG A 246 17.33 24.46 -5.69
C ARG A 246 18.74 23.90 -5.78
N GLU A 247 19.66 24.37 -4.96
CA GLU A 247 21.04 23.89 -4.93
C GLU A 247 21.09 22.47 -4.37
N LEU A 248 20.37 22.20 -3.28
CA LEU A 248 20.21 20.86 -2.73
C LEU A 248 19.62 19.88 -3.74
N PHE A 249 18.58 20.29 -4.49
CA PHE A 249 18.00 19.42 -5.53
C PHE A 249 18.99 19.11 -6.65
N ARG A 250 19.74 20.11 -7.13
CA ARG A 250 20.77 19.89 -8.16
C ARG A 250 21.90 19.00 -7.66
N TRP A 251 22.35 19.21 -6.42
CA TRP A 251 23.36 18.37 -5.79
C TRP A 251 22.87 16.93 -5.63
N TYR A 252 21.62 16.74 -5.16
CA TYR A 252 20.99 15.41 -5.08
C TYR A 252 21.01 14.69 -6.42
N GLN A 253 20.57 15.36 -7.50
CA GLN A 253 20.60 14.80 -8.85
C GLN A 253 22.02 14.48 -9.32
N LYS A 254 22.99 15.36 -9.02
CA LYS A 254 24.39 15.15 -9.37
C LYS A 254 24.98 13.93 -8.63
N MET A 255 24.68 13.74 -7.34
CA MET A 255 25.16 12.58 -6.58
C MET A 255 24.62 11.28 -7.18
N HIS A 256 23.34 11.23 -7.56
CA HIS A 256 22.77 10.11 -8.31
C HIS A 256 23.46 9.88 -9.66
N ALA A 257 23.69 10.95 -10.43
CA ALA A 257 24.35 10.86 -11.73
C ALA A 257 25.78 10.33 -11.61
N LEU A 258 26.56 10.81 -10.64
CA LEU A 258 27.93 10.34 -10.40
C LEU A 258 27.97 8.90 -9.87
N TYR A 259 26.97 8.53 -9.05
CA TYR A 259 26.84 7.17 -8.53
C TYR A 259 26.51 6.13 -9.62
N ASN A 260 25.73 6.53 -10.64
CA ASN A 260 25.34 5.71 -11.78
C ASN A 260 26.40 5.66 -12.90
N GLN A 261 27.51 6.40 -12.77
CA GLN A 261 28.62 6.43 -13.73
C GLN A 261 29.76 5.45 -13.33
N ASP A 262 30.81 5.40 -14.15
CA ASP A 262 32.01 4.60 -13.93
C ASP A 262 32.64 4.80 -12.53
N THR A 263 33.36 3.77 -12.08
CA THR A 263 33.98 3.60 -10.75
C THR A 263 34.75 4.78 -10.13
N ASN A 264 35.17 5.78 -10.92
CA ASN A 264 35.95 6.92 -10.44
C ASN A 264 35.17 8.26 -10.42
N SER A 265 33.89 8.27 -10.83
CA SER A 265 33.12 9.51 -10.92
C SER A 265 32.74 10.08 -9.55
N LEU A 266 32.51 9.25 -8.54
CA LEU A 266 32.26 9.66 -7.14
C LEU A 266 33.36 9.08 -6.24
N PRO A 267 34.25 9.90 -5.64
CA PRO A 267 35.32 9.38 -4.81
C PRO A 267 34.77 8.65 -3.58
N PHE A 268 35.44 7.55 -3.21
CA PHE A 268 34.95 6.60 -2.21
C PHE A 268 34.62 7.22 -0.84
N ASP A 269 35.44 8.14 -0.34
CA ASP A 269 35.22 8.83 0.94
C ASP A 269 33.89 9.59 0.98
N TYR A 270 33.55 10.31 -0.10
CA TYR A 270 32.27 11.03 -0.20
C TYR A 270 31.10 10.08 -0.43
N PHE A 271 31.30 8.99 -1.17
CA PHE A 271 30.30 7.95 -1.30
C PHE A 271 29.95 7.34 0.06
N GLU A 272 30.97 6.96 0.86
CA GLU A 272 30.79 6.40 2.21
C GLU A 272 29.97 7.35 3.10
N ARG A 273 30.28 8.65 3.09
CA ARG A 273 29.55 9.66 3.85
C ARG A 273 28.09 9.85 3.39
N LEU A 274 27.80 9.70 2.09
CA LEU A 274 26.42 9.67 1.59
C LEU A 274 25.69 8.41 2.07
N LEU A 275 26.39 7.28 2.18
CA LEU A 275 25.81 6.05 2.73
C LEU A 275 25.49 6.19 4.22
N GLU A 276 26.38 6.79 5.01
CA GLU A 276 26.14 7.09 6.43
C GLU A 276 24.94 8.03 6.64
N ALA A 277 24.76 8.99 5.73
CA ALA A 277 23.59 9.86 5.69
C ALA A 277 22.31 9.15 5.20
N ASP A 278 22.43 7.88 4.84
CA ASP A 278 21.35 7.04 4.34
C ASP A 278 20.67 7.69 3.11
N PHE A 279 21.53 8.12 2.17
CA PHE A 279 21.15 8.73 0.89
C PHE A 279 20.50 7.70 -0.05
N PRO A 280 19.41 8.04 -0.76
CA PRO A 280 18.52 7.05 -1.36
C PRO A 280 18.95 6.54 -2.74
N PHE A 281 20.16 6.00 -2.86
CA PHE A 281 20.62 5.32 -4.09
C PHE A 281 19.75 4.09 -4.44
N ASP A 282 19.88 3.59 -5.68
CA ASP A 282 19.23 2.35 -6.17
C ASP A 282 17.69 2.31 -5.96
N GLY A 283 17.02 3.46 -6.04
CA GLY A 283 15.56 3.54 -5.88
C GLY A 283 15.04 3.26 -4.46
N ILE A 284 15.92 3.13 -3.45
CA ILE A 284 15.50 2.80 -2.08
C ILE A 284 14.57 3.87 -1.48
N GLY A 285 14.73 5.13 -1.90
CA GLY A 285 13.82 6.22 -1.53
C GLY A 285 12.37 5.95 -1.95
N ARG A 286 12.15 5.33 -3.13
CA ARG A 286 10.79 4.99 -3.58
C ARG A 286 10.17 3.90 -2.72
N LYS A 287 10.95 2.87 -2.37
CA LYS A 287 10.53 1.81 -1.45
C LYS A 287 10.17 2.38 -0.08
N ARG A 288 10.98 3.32 0.45
CA ARG A 288 10.69 4.02 1.72
C ARG A 288 9.43 4.86 1.63
N LYS A 289 9.26 5.67 0.57
CA LYS A 289 8.07 6.49 0.32
C LYS A 289 6.81 5.62 0.31
N GLN A 290 6.84 4.50 -0.41
CA GLN A 290 5.73 3.55 -0.48
C GLN A 290 5.44 2.91 0.88
N LEU A 291 6.46 2.48 1.61
CA LEU A 291 6.29 1.87 2.94
C LEU A 291 5.73 2.87 3.96
N LEU A 292 6.19 4.12 3.94
CA LEU A 292 5.65 5.19 4.79
C LEU A 292 4.17 5.44 4.46
N LYS A 293 3.84 5.55 3.17
CA LYS A 293 2.46 5.71 2.72
C LYS A 293 1.59 4.52 3.13
N TRP A 294 2.10 3.30 2.99
CA TRP A 294 1.41 2.08 3.42
C TRP A 294 1.13 2.10 4.93
N LYS A 295 2.11 2.51 5.75
CA LYS A 295 1.94 2.65 7.21
C LYS A 295 0.86 3.68 7.56
N GLU A 296 0.83 4.82 6.87
CA GLU A 296 -0.22 5.83 7.05
C GLU A 296 -1.60 5.28 6.69
N ASP A 297 -1.74 4.57 5.57
CA ASP A 297 -3.02 4.02 5.15
C ASP A 297 -3.45 2.84 6.03
N PHE A 298 -2.51 2.03 6.52
CA PHE A 298 -2.76 0.99 7.53
C PHE A 298 -3.28 1.59 8.84
N GLN A 299 -2.77 2.75 9.26
CA GLN A 299 -3.28 3.45 10.45
C GLN A 299 -4.75 3.83 10.30
N LYS A 300 -5.20 4.21 9.10
CA LYS A 300 -6.62 4.50 8.83
C LYS A 300 -7.50 3.25 8.96
N VAL A 301 -6.98 2.07 8.67
CA VAL A 301 -7.69 0.79 8.91
C VAL A 301 -7.89 0.55 10.40
N LEU A 302 -6.88 0.85 11.23
CA LEU A 302 -6.99 0.77 12.69
C LEU A 302 -8.01 1.79 13.23
N GLU A 303 -8.00 3.01 12.72
CA GLU A 303 -8.98 4.04 13.08
C GLU A 303 -10.41 3.62 12.71
N TYR A 304 -10.60 3.05 11.51
CA TYR A 304 -11.88 2.48 11.10
C TYR A 304 -12.34 1.39 12.06
N LYS A 305 -11.45 0.42 12.37
CA LYS A 305 -11.77 -0.65 13.32
C LYS A 305 -12.21 -0.09 14.66
N ASN A 306 -11.44 0.83 15.23
CA ASN A 306 -11.74 1.39 16.54
C ASN A 306 -13.06 2.17 16.56
N LYS A 307 -13.45 2.80 15.44
CA LYS A 307 -14.71 3.56 15.34
C LYS A 307 -15.93 2.69 15.07
N VAL A 308 -15.81 1.70 14.17
CA VAL A 308 -16.95 0.96 13.61
C VAL A 308 -17.11 -0.42 14.25
N ASP A 309 -16.00 -1.10 14.56
CA ASP A 309 -15.96 -2.52 14.93
C ASP A 309 -14.95 -2.78 16.07
N SER A 310 -14.96 -1.94 17.12
CA SER A 310 -13.97 -1.98 18.21
C SER A 310 -13.87 -3.35 18.90
N ASP A 311 -15.02 -4.01 19.03
CA ASP A 311 -15.15 -5.24 19.84
C ASP A 311 -14.96 -6.51 19.01
N LYS A 312 -14.78 -6.38 17.68
CA LYS A 312 -14.64 -7.56 16.80
C LYS A 312 -13.24 -8.16 16.90
N LYS A 313 -13.21 -9.50 17.00
CA LYS A 313 -11.98 -10.31 17.03
C LYS A 313 -11.20 -10.28 15.71
N TYR A 314 -11.82 -9.85 14.62
CA TYR A 314 -11.21 -9.70 13.30
C TYR A 314 -11.33 -8.26 12.80
N THR A 315 -10.64 -7.93 11.70
CA THR A 315 -10.76 -6.63 11.03
C THR A 315 -11.23 -6.83 9.61
N TYR A 316 -12.35 -6.20 9.26
CA TYR A 316 -12.87 -6.21 7.90
C TYR A 316 -13.32 -4.80 7.54
N VAL A 317 -12.84 -4.29 6.41
CA VAL A 317 -13.31 -3.04 5.82
C VAL A 317 -13.98 -3.37 4.50
N PRO A 318 -15.30 -3.12 4.33
CA PRO A 318 -15.98 -3.35 3.08
C PRO A 318 -15.54 -2.34 2.01
N GLN A 319 -15.74 -2.70 0.74
CA GLN A 319 -15.54 -1.76 -0.36
C GLN A 319 -16.82 -0.95 -0.57
N PHE A 320 -16.74 0.36 -0.38
CA PHE A 320 -17.86 1.27 -0.59
C PHE A 320 -17.98 1.64 -2.07
N LYS A 321 -19.21 1.73 -2.59
CA LYS A 321 -19.46 2.14 -4.00
C LYS A 321 -19.43 3.65 -4.19
N ASN A 322 -19.88 4.40 -3.18
CA ASN A 322 -19.93 5.86 -3.25
C ASN A 322 -18.58 6.46 -2.85
N LYS A 323 -18.01 7.26 -3.77
CA LYS A 323 -16.76 8.00 -3.54
C LYS A 323 -16.86 9.05 -2.44
N SER A 324 -18.08 9.44 -2.04
CA SER A 324 -18.32 10.45 -1.00
C SER A 324 -18.29 9.89 0.41
N ASN A 325 -18.21 8.57 0.58
CA ASN A 325 -18.15 7.93 1.89
C ASN A 325 -16.80 8.20 2.57
N GLU A 326 -16.80 8.56 3.86
CA GLU A 326 -15.58 8.84 4.65
C GLU A 326 -14.54 7.71 4.57
N TYR A 327 -15.00 6.45 4.46
CA TYR A 327 -14.16 5.26 4.44
C TYR A 327 -13.96 4.66 3.05
N TYR A 328 -14.39 5.35 1.98
CA TYR A 328 -14.25 4.89 0.59
C TYR A 328 -12.80 4.52 0.26
N GLU A 329 -11.87 5.43 0.54
CA GLU A 329 -10.44 5.25 0.25
C GLU A 329 -9.84 4.09 1.05
N VAL A 330 -10.25 3.92 2.31
CA VAL A 330 -9.75 2.82 3.18
C VAL A 330 -10.26 1.46 2.68
N GLY A 331 -11.53 1.39 2.29
CA GLY A 331 -12.12 0.18 1.70
C GLY A 331 -11.50 -0.18 0.35
N LEU A 332 -11.25 0.82 -0.51
CA LEU A 332 -10.56 0.65 -1.78
C LEU A 332 -9.12 0.15 -1.57
N TRP A 333 -8.37 0.78 -0.65
CA TRP A 333 -7.02 0.37 -0.30
C TRP A 333 -6.96 -1.07 0.21
N CYS A 334 -7.89 -1.46 1.08
CA CYS A 334 -8.01 -2.84 1.58
C CYS A 334 -8.24 -3.84 0.42
N ALA A 335 -9.09 -3.48 -0.54
CA ALA A 335 -9.31 -4.31 -1.73
C ALA A 335 -8.06 -4.44 -2.60
N GLN A 336 -7.28 -3.36 -2.76
CA GLN A 336 -6.00 -3.39 -3.48
C GLN A 336 -4.98 -4.31 -2.77
N GLN A 337 -4.89 -4.26 -1.43
CA GLN A 337 -3.98 -5.15 -0.68
C GLN A 337 -4.33 -6.63 -0.90
N LYS A 338 -5.61 -6.97 -0.99
CA LYS A 338 -6.06 -8.34 -1.35
C LYS A 338 -5.57 -8.76 -2.73
N GLN A 339 -5.51 -7.86 -3.70
CA GLN A 339 -4.98 -8.15 -5.03
C GLN A 339 -3.46 -8.27 -5.03
N ARG A 340 -2.75 -7.39 -4.29
CA ARG A 340 -1.29 -7.47 -4.13
C ARG A 340 -0.86 -8.79 -3.49
N ARG A 341 -1.52 -9.22 -2.41
CA ARG A 341 -1.24 -10.51 -1.75
C ARG A 341 -1.46 -11.72 -2.66
N LYS A 342 -2.31 -11.61 -3.68
CA LYS A 342 -2.51 -12.64 -4.72
C LYS A 342 -1.43 -12.64 -5.81
N GLY A 343 -0.45 -11.74 -5.73
CA GLY A 343 0.63 -11.59 -6.72
C GLY A 343 0.24 -10.76 -7.95
N ASN A 344 -0.84 -9.98 -7.90
CA ASN A 344 -1.23 -9.14 -9.03
C ASN A 344 -0.37 -7.88 -9.14
N LYS A 345 0.56 -7.89 -10.12
CA LYS A 345 1.53 -6.81 -10.37
C LYS A 345 0.89 -5.46 -10.74
N ASN A 346 -0.37 -5.44 -11.20
CA ASN A 346 -1.06 -4.19 -11.55
C ASN A 346 -1.41 -3.32 -10.34
N TYR A 347 -1.31 -3.87 -9.13
CA TYR A 347 -1.69 -3.19 -7.88
C TYR A 347 -0.49 -2.71 -7.06
N GLY A 348 0.71 -2.70 -7.64
CA GLY A 348 1.92 -2.16 -7.03
C GLY A 348 3.00 -3.21 -6.78
N MET A 349 3.97 -2.86 -5.94
CA MET A 349 5.11 -3.70 -5.61
C MET A 349 4.67 -4.99 -4.89
N GLU A 350 5.51 -6.01 -4.99
CA GLU A 350 5.26 -7.32 -4.39
C GLU A 350 4.94 -7.21 -2.90
N TRP A 351 4.05 -8.10 -2.47
CA TRP A 351 3.59 -8.17 -1.09
C TRP A 351 4.72 -8.66 -0.18
N SER A 352 5.09 -7.85 0.81
CA SER A 352 6.19 -8.15 1.71
C SER A 352 5.74 -8.87 2.99
N GLN A 353 6.66 -9.59 3.62
CA GLN A 353 6.39 -10.25 4.91
C GLN A 353 6.01 -9.26 6.01
N PHE A 354 6.60 -8.06 6.01
CA PHE A 354 6.24 -6.99 6.95
C PHE A 354 4.75 -6.61 6.85
N GLU A 355 4.24 -6.49 5.62
CA GLU A 355 2.83 -6.17 5.37
C GLU A 355 1.91 -7.33 5.79
N GLU A 356 2.31 -8.58 5.52
CA GLU A 356 1.61 -9.79 5.98
C GLU A 356 1.49 -9.81 7.51
N ASP A 357 2.60 -9.61 8.23
CA ASP A 357 2.64 -9.63 9.69
C ASP A 357 1.76 -8.52 10.30
N LYS A 358 1.79 -7.32 9.71
CA LYS A 358 0.95 -6.20 10.16
C LYS A 358 -0.54 -6.48 9.96
N MET A 359 -0.94 -7.00 8.81
CA MET A 359 -2.34 -7.35 8.55
C MET A 359 -2.81 -8.52 9.42
N ASN A 360 -1.92 -9.48 9.70
CA ASN A 360 -2.20 -10.57 10.64
C ASN A 360 -2.34 -10.08 12.08
N SER A 361 -1.57 -9.07 12.50
CA SER A 361 -1.67 -8.49 13.86
C SER A 361 -3.04 -7.90 14.19
N ILE A 362 -3.82 -7.54 13.17
CA ILE A 362 -5.18 -7.02 13.33
C ILE A 362 -6.24 -8.09 12.99
N ASN A 363 -5.84 -9.35 12.78
CA ASN A 363 -6.72 -10.42 12.29
C ASN A 363 -7.51 -9.98 11.06
N PHE A 364 -6.83 -9.39 10.07
CA PHE A 364 -7.47 -8.88 8.87
C PHE A 364 -8.12 -10.00 8.04
N VAL A 365 -9.34 -9.74 7.55
CA VAL A 365 -10.11 -10.70 6.77
C VAL A 365 -9.73 -10.60 5.29
N TRP A 366 -8.88 -11.54 4.86
CA TRP A 366 -8.45 -11.69 3.47
C TRP A 366 -9.59 -12.15 2.56
N ASP A 367 -10.28 -13.22 2.97
CA ASP A 367 -11.41 -13.78 2.26
C ASP A 367 -12.66 -13.73 3.15
N VAL A 368 -13.73 -13.14 2.64
CA VAL A 368 -14.98 -13.00 3.41
C VAL A 368 -15.69 -14.36 3.54
N SER A 369 -15.41 -15.31 2.63
CA SER A 369 -15.99 -16.65 2.67
C SER A 369 -15.42 -17.50 3.81
N THR A 370 -14.16 -17.27 4.22
CA THR A 370 -13.51 -18.03 5.30
C THR A 370 -14.07 -17.71 6.68
N LEU A 371 -14.89 -16.67 6.81
CA LEU A 371 -15.54 -16.35 8.08
C LEU A 371 -16.62 -17.37 8.48
N GLY A 372 -17.04 -18.29 7.58
CA GLY A 372 -17.90 -19.46 7.89
C GLY A 372 -19.32 -19.16 8.40
N PHE A 373 -19.54 -17.98 8.96
CA PHE A 373 -20.76 -17.41 9.46
C PHE A 373 -20.60 -15.91 9.28
N ARG A 374 -21.04 -15.36 8.14
CA ARG A 374 -21.47 -13.96 8.16
C ARG A 374 -22.65 -13.95 9.12
N THR A 375 -22.47 -13.46 10.35
CA THR A 375 -23.60 -13.31 11.26
C THR A 375 -24.63 -12.43 10.54
N THR A 376 -25.91 -12.65 10.82
CA THR A 376 -26.97 -11.76 10.32
C THR A 376 -26.73 -10.31 10.76
N GLU A 377 -25.93 -10.10 11.81
CA GLU A 377 -25.50 -8.79 12.32
C GLU A 377 -24.50 -8.10 11.39
N ASP A 378 -23.46 -8.79 10.90
CA ASP A 378 -22.49 -8.20 9.97
C ASP A 378 -23.16 -7.66 8.69
N LYS A 379 -24.12 -8.42 8.14
CA LYS A 379 -24.88 -7.97 6.96
C LYS A 379 -25.78 -6.77 7.27
N TRP A 380 -26.32 -6.69 8.49
CA TRP A 380 -27.20 -5.61 8.89
C TRP A 380 -26.42 -4.29 9.02
N SER A 381 -25.27 -4.32 9.70
CA SER A 381 -24.42 -3.14 9.90
C SER A 381 -23.85 -2.61 8.58
N ASP A 382 -23.36 -3.48 7.70
CA ASP A 382 -22.90 -3.09 6.35
C ASP A 382 -24.00 -2.33 5.58
N THR A 383 -25.21 -2.88 5.58
CA THR A 383 -26.35 -2.29 4.85
C THR A 383 -26.86 -1.02 5.50
N TYR A 384 -26.75 -0.91 6.84
CA TYR A 384 -27.05 0.31 7.58
C TYR A 384 -26.11 1.46 7.19
N VAL A 385 -24.80 1.19 7.07
CA VAL A 385 -23.82 2.20 6.60
C VAL A 385 -24.11 2.62 5.15
N GLU A 386 -24.50 1.68 4.27
CA GLU A 386 -24.94 2.05 2.91
C GLU A 386 -26.19 2.95 2.91
N LEU A 387 -27.07 2.81 3.91
CA LEU A 387 -28.25 3.66 4.06
C LEU A 387 -27.89 5.04 4.63
N GLU A 388 -26.95 5.13 5.58
CA GLU A 388 -26.40 6.42 6.03
C GLU A 388 -25.78 7.18 4.85
N ASP A 389 -25.03 6.47 4.01
CA ASP A 389 -24.46 7.03 2.79
C ASP A 389 -25.53 7.51 1.80
N TYR A 390 -26.62 6.75 1.63
CA TYR A 390 -27.77 7.21 0.85
C TYR A 390 -28.30 8.56 1.36
N TYR A 391 -28.42 8.74 2.68
CA TYR A 391 -28.92 9.97 3.26
C TYR A 391 -27.90 11.11 3.34
N SER A 392 -26.61 10.84 3.15
CA SER A 392 -25.57 11.89 3.04
C SER A 392 -25.88 12.89 1.91
N ASN A 393 -26.57 12.44 0.86
CA ASN A 393 -27.05 13.31 -0.20
C ASN A 393 -28.34 14.03 0.22
N LYS A 394 -28.26 15.35 0.41
CA LYS A 394 -29.41 16.21 0.79
C LYS A 394 -30.64 16.08 -0.13
N LYS A 395 -30.47 15.65 -1.39
CA LYS A 395 -31.61 15.39 -2.31
C LYS A 395 -32.47 14.21 -1.87
N ASN A 396 -31.94 13.34 -1.01
CA ASN A 396 -32.62 12.16 -0.51
C ASN A 396 -33.39 12.40 0.80
N TYR A 397 -33.38 13.64 1.32
CA TYR A 397 -34.23 14.02 2.45
C TYR A 397 -35.71 13.77 2.12
N LYS A 398 -36.46 13.19 3.06
CA LYS A 398 -37.85 12.74 2.84
C LYS A 398 -38.02 11.84 1.61
N THR A 399 -37.09 10.92 1.41
CA THR A 399 -37.21 9.86 0.41
C THR A 399 -36.68 8.55 0.97
N VAL A 400 -37.02 7.44 0.34
CA VAL A 400 -36.43 6.12 0.62
C VAL A 400 -35.77 5.60 -0.66
N PRO A 401 -34.70 4.79 -0.55
CA PRO A 401 -34.10 4.17 -1.71
C PRO A 401 -35.13 3.36 -2.50
N SER A 402 -34.96 3.34 -3.83
CA SER A 402 -35.84 2.57 -4.72
C SER A 402 -35.86 1.09 -4.29
N GLN A 403 -37.05 0.50 -4.17
CA GLN A 403 -37.18 -0.93 -3.89
C GLN A 403 -36.52 -1.81 -4.97
N LYS A 404 -36.13 -1.28 -6.14
CA LYS A 404 -35.35 -2.04 -7.13
C LYS A 404 -33.88 -2.23 -6.72
N THR A 405 -33.39 -1.51 -5.71
CA THR A 405 -32.01 -1.64 -5.21
C THR A 405 -31.97 -2.55 -3.99
N TYR A 406 -30.80 -3.12 -3.71
CA TYR A 406 -30.58 -3.95 -2.52
C TYR A 406 -30.95 -3.22 -1.22
N ILE A 407 -30.41 -2.01 -1.02
CA ILE A 407 -30.69 -1.19 0.17
C ILE A 407 -32.17 -0.80 0.31
N GLY A 408 -32.89 -0.61 -0.81
CA GLY A 408 -34.31 -0.26 -0.79
C GLY A 408 -35.19 -1.46 -0.45
N HIS A 409 -34.86 -2.65 -0.98
CA HIS A 409 -35.48 -3.89 -0.55
C HIS A 409 -35.22 -4.15 0.94
N TRP A 410 -33.96 -4.04 1.37
CA TRP A 410 -33.57 -4.27 2.77
C TRP A 410 -34.29 -3.32 3.74
N LEU A 411 -34.32 -2.00 3.44
CA LEU A 411 -35.02 -1.04 4.29
C LEU A 411 -36.53 -1.34 4.36
N SER A 412 -37.13 -1.73 3.24
CA SER A 412 -38.53 -2.14 3.19
C SER A 412 -38.80 -3.34 4.08
N ASP A 413 -37.89 -4.30 4.13
CA ASP A 413 -37.99 -5.46 5.01
C ASP A 413 -37.87 -5.05 6.49
N GLN A 414 -36.91 -4.18 6.85
CA GLN A 414 -36.76 -3.68 8.21
C GLN A 414 -38.01 -2.92 8.69
N MET A 415 -38.57 -2.03 7.85
CA MET A 415 -39.81 -1.32 8.14
C MET A 415 -41.00 -2.27 8.32
N SER A 416 -41.06 -3.34 7.52
CA SER A 416 -42.12 -4.34 7.61
C SER A 416 -42.01 -5.17 8.89
N LEU A 417 -40.79 -5.56 9.29
CA LEU A 417 -40.54 -6.24 10.55
C LEU A 417 -40.96 -5.38 11.74
N LYS A 418 -40.56 -4.10 11.75
CA LYS A 418 -40.95 -3.15 12.81
C LYS A 418 -42.47 -2.94 12.88
N THR A 419 -43.12 -2.70 11.75
CA THR A 419 -44.57 -2.50 11.71
C THR A 419 -45.34 -3.75 12.18
N ARG A 420 -44.84 -4.95 11.83
CA ARG A 420 -45.40 -6.21 12.32
C ARG A 420 -45.19 -6.38 13.82
N GLN A 421 -43.99 -6.03 14.30
CA GLN A 421 -43.63 -6.05 15.72
C GLN A 421 -44.59 -5.18 16.54
N ASP A 422 -44.86 -3.96 16.10
CA ASP A 422 -45.77 -3.02 16.77
C ASP A 422 -47.22 -3.50 16.76
N ARG A 423 -47.68 -4.02 15.61
CA ARG A 423 -49.06 -4.51 15.46
C ARG A 423 -49.35 -5.74 16.31
N GLU A 424 -48.38 -6.63 16.46
CA GLU A 424 -48.51 -7.90 17.19
C GLU A 424 -48.03 -7.79 18.65
N ASN A 425 -47.61 -6.58 19.08
CA ASN A 425 -47.06 -6.32 20.41
C ASN A 425 -45.90 -7.27 20.79
N ARG A 426 -44.99 -7.47 19.84
CA ARG A 426 -43.80 -8.32 19.95
C ARG A 426 -42.53 -7.48 20.18
N ASN A 427 -41.42 -8.13 20.49
CA ASN A 427 -40.11 -7.47 20.65
C ASN A 427 -38.92 -8.27 20.08
N ASP A 428 -39.18 -9.30 19.28
CA ASP A 428 -38.19 -10.29 18.84
C ASP A 428 -37.85 -10.22 17.33
N LEU A 429 -38.59 -9.44 16.54
CA LEU A 429 -38.42 -9.37 15.08
C LEU A 429 -37.33 -8.39 14.65
N LEU A 430 -37.23 -7.26 15.34
CA LEU A 430 -36.19 -6.27 15.17
C LEU A 430 -35.65 -5.92 16.57
N SER A 431 -34.35 -6.13 16.78
CA SER A 431 -33.74 -5.88 18.09
C SER A 431 -33.88 -4.41 18.50
N ILE A 432 -33.89 -4.16 19.81
CA ILE A 432 -34.09 -2.82 20.38
C ILE A 432 -33.00 -1.86 19.91
N GLU A 433 -31.77 -2.33 19.79
CA GLU A 433 -30.62 -1.54 19.33
C GLU A 433 -30.79 -1.15 17.85
N LYS A 434 -31.18 -2.10 17.00
CA LYS A 434 -31.42 -1.88 15.55
C LYS A 434 -32.58 -0.94 15.32
N GLU A 435 -33.65 -1.08 16.10
CA GLU A 435 -34.79 -0.16 16.07
C GLU A 435 -34.36 1.26 16.44
N LYS A 436 -33.58 1.44 17.51
CA LYS A 436 -33.08 2.76 17.92
C LYS A 436 -32.17 3.38 16.87
N MET A 437 -31.19 2.63 16.36
CA MET A 437 -30.24 3.12 15.36
C MET A 437 -30.94 3.51 14.06
N LEU A 438 -31.70 2.58 13.46
CA LEU A 438 -32.40 2.84 12.22
C LEU A 438 -33.50 3.88 12.40
N GLY A 439 -34.21 3.86 13.52
CA GLY A 439 -35.23 4.86 13.84
C GLY A 439 -34.68 6.27 13.94
N LYS A 440 -33.49 6.44 14.56
CA LYS A 440 -32.79 7.73 14.62
C LYS A 440 -32.45 8.23 13.21
N LEU A 441 -31.80 7.39 12.40
CA LEU A 441 -31.41 7.73 11.02
C LEU A 441 -32.62 8.14 10.16
N LEU A 442 -33.72 7.38 10.24
CA LEU A 442 -34.94 7.68 9.49
C LEU A 442 -35.57 9.00 9.95
N ASN A 443 -35.65 9.23 11.26
CA ASN A 443 -36.23 10.45 11.83
C ASN A 443 -35.42 11.71 11.45
N GLU A 444 -34.09 11.64 11.52
CA GLU A 444 -33.18 12.72 11.09
C GLU A 444 -33.38 13.08 9.60
N ASN A 445 -33.83 12.12 8.79
CA ASN A 445 -34.09 12.29 7.37
C ASN A 445 -35.58 12.49 7.01
N GLY A 446 -36.43 12.73 8.01
CA GLY A 446 -37.85 13.01 7.83
C GLY A 446 -38.66 11.82 7.30
N VAL A 447 -38.21 10.59 7.56
CA VAL A 447 -38.85 9.34 7.14
C VAL A 447 -39.45 8.64 8.36
N GLU A 448 -40.73 8.29 8.28
CA GLU A 448 -41.44 7.51 9.30
C GLU A 448 -41.36 6.00 8.98
N TRP A 449 -41.43 5.16 10.02
CA TRP A 449 -41.50 3.69 9.86
C TRP A 449 -42.63 3.25 8.93
N GLU A 450 -43.79 3.90 9.03
CA GLU A 450 -44.92 3.68 8.12
C GLU A 450 -44.85 4.60 6.88
N TRP A 451 -43.74 4.51 6.14
CA TRP A 451 -43.44 5.39 4.98
C TRP A 451 -44.60 5.56 3.99
N ARG A 452 -45.33 4.48 3.68
CA ARG A 452 -46.50 4.55 2.79
C ARG A 452 -47.62 5.40 3.37
N LYS A 453 -47.92 5.27 4.67
CA LYS A 453 -48.93 6.09 5.33
C LYS A 453 -48.48 7.55 5.41
N GLN A 454 -47.20 7.82 5.66
CA GLN A 454 -46.65 9.17 5.61
C GLN A 454 -46.89 9.83 4.23
N LYS A 455 -46.57 9.15 3.13
CA LYS A 455 -46.79 9.68 1.77
C LYS A 455 -48.25 9.92 1.46
N GLU A 456 -49.14 9.02 1.87
CA GLU A 456 -50.58 9.21 1.71
C GLU A 456 -51.07 10.42 2.52
N LYS A 457 -50.62 10.57 3.77
CA LYS A 457 -50.94 11.70 4.64
C LYS A 457 -50.49 13.04 4.02
N GLU A 458 -49.23 13.12 3.57
CA GLU A 458 -48.69 14.31 2.92
C GLU A 458 -49.47 14.65 1.63
N SER A 459 -49.85 13.63 0.84
CA SER A 459 -50.66 13.81 -0.38
C SER A 459 -52.05 14.38 -0.06
N ILE A 460 -52.74 13.83 0.94
CA ILE A 460 -54.05 14.32 1.40
C ILE A 460 -53.93 15.76 1.92
N GLN A 461 -52.92 16.04 2.75
CA GLN A 461 -52.67 17.38 3.29
C GLN A 461 -52.37 18.40 2.18
N SER A 462 -51.61 18.03 1.15
CA SER A 462 -51.38 18.89 -0.01
C SER A 462 -52.68 19.23 -0.74
N LYS A 463 -53.56 18.24 -0.94
CA LYS A 463 -54.86 18.45 -1.59
C LYS A 463 -55.81 19.28 -0.72
N ILE A 464 -55.76 19.13 0.60
CA ILE A 464 -56.46 19.98 1.56
C ILE A 464 -55.99 21.43 1.43
N LYS A 465 -54.68 21.68 1.35
CA LYS A 465 -54.14 23.04 1.14
C LYS A 465 -54.64 23.65 -0.18
N SER A 466 -54.62 22.88 -1.27
CA SER A 466 -55.19 23.30 -2.56
C SER A 466 -56.67 23.69 -2.42
N TRP A 467 -57.46 22.91 -1.67
CA TRP A 467 -58.85 23.22 -1.39
C TRP A 467 -59.02 24.49 -0.54
N GLN A 468 -58.28 24.65 0.55
CA GLN A 468 -58.34 25.84 1.41
C GLN A 468 -58.02 27.12 0.63
N ILE A 469 -57.06 27.08 -0.30
CA ILE A 469 -56.75 28.21 -1.18
C ILE A 469 -57.94 28.51 -2.11
N VAL A 470 -58.54 27.48 -2.72
CA VAL A 470 -59.70 27.66 -3.60
C VAL A 470 -60.90 28.25 -2.83
N GLU A 471 -61.19 27.77 -1.63
CA GLU A 471 -62.27 28.31 -0.78
C GLU A 471 -61.99 29.75 -0.35
N LYS A 472 -60.76 30.06 0.05
CA LYS A 472 -60.36 31.44 0.37
C LYS A 472 -60.58 32.39 -0.82
N LEU A 473 -60.17 31.98 -2.02
CA LEU A 473 -60.37 32.78 -3.24
C LEU A 473 -61.85 32.95 -3.61
N LYS A 474 -62.70 31.95 -3.31
CA LYS A 474 -64.16 32.07 -3.49
C LYS A 474 -64.74 33.09 -2.53
N ASN A 475 -64.43 32.96 -1.24
CA ASN A 475 -64.97 33.82 -0.18
C ASN A 475 -64.55 35.29 -0.36
N GLU A 476 -63.35 35.53 -0.89
CA GLU A 476 -62.86 36.88 -1.20
C GLU A 476 -63.32 37.42 -2.58
N GLY A 477 -64.03 36.63 -3.39
CA GLY A 477 -64.44 37.04 -4.75
C GLY A 477 -63.30 37.16 -5.77
N LYS A 478 -62.07 36.75 -5.43
CA LYS A 478 -60.84 36.95 -6.23
C LYS A 478 -60.54 35.84 -7.24
N ILE A 479 -61.43 34.86 -7.40
CA ILE A 479 -61.17 33.71 -8.30
C ILE A 479 -60.89 34.14 -9.74
N LYS A 480 -61.62 35.13 -10.27
CA LYS A 480 -61.51 35.55 -11.67
C LYS A 480 -60.15 36.20 -11.92
N GLU A 481 -59.77 37.14 -11.06
CA GLU A 481 -58.47 37.81 -11.08
C GLU A 481 -57.31 36.81 -10.92
N PHE A 482 -57.43 35.86 -9.97
CA PHE A 482 -56.41 34.83 -9.78
C PHE A 482 -56.28 33.89 -10.97
N ARG A 483 -57.40 33.55 -11.64
CA ARG A 483 -57.41 32.71 -12.85
C ARG A 483 -56.68 33.38 -14.00
N GLU A 484 -56.91 34.68 -14.20
CA GLU A 484 -56.28 35.46 -15.27
C GLU A 484 -54.75 35.55 -15.07
N LYS A 485 -54.31 35.77 -13.83
CA LYS A 485 -52.88 35.82 -13.48
C LYS A 485 -52.21 34.45 -13.44
N ASN A 486 -52.90 33.39 -13.00
CA ASN A 486 -52.32 32.06 -12.70
C ASN A 486 -53.18 30.88 -13.19
N PRO A 487 -53.46 30.74 -14.50
CA PRO A 487 -54.44 29.77 -15.01
C PRO A 487 -54.04 28.31 -14.76
N LYS A 488 -52.75 27.97 -14.92
CA LYS A 488 -52.24 26.61 -14.69
C LYS A 488 -52.26 26.20 -13.21
N VAL A 489 -51.99 27.14 -12.31
CA VAL A 489 -51.99 26.91 -10.86
C VAL A 489 -53.40 26.66 -10.35
N LEU A 490 -54.37 27.49 -10.78
CA LEU A 490 -55.77 27.30 -10.40
C LEU A 490 -56.33 25.98 -10.95
N LYS A 491 -55.94 25.58 -12.17
CA LYS A 491 -56.31 24.26 -12.72
C LYS A 491 -55.80 23.13 -11.81
N LYS A 492 -54.51 23.15 -11.44
CA LYS A 492 -53.92 22.16 -10.52
C LYS A 492 -54.68 22.08 -9.19
N TYR A 493 -55.01 23.21 -8.57
CA TYR A 493 -55.76 23.19 -7.30
C TYR A 493 -57.16 22.59 -7.44
N ARG A 494 -57.85 22.86 -8.55
CA ARG A 494 -59.16 22.26 -8.84
C ARG A 494 -59.05 20.76 -9.10
N ASP A 495 -58.03 20.32 -9.83
CA ASP A 495 -57.76 18.91 -10.09
C ASP A 495 -57.45 18.17 -8.77
N ASP A 496 -56.65 18.78 -7.87
CA ASP A 496 -56.37 18.25 -6.53
C ASP A 496 -57.66 18.07 -5.70
N VAL A 497 -58.55 19.06 -5.72
CA VAL A 497 -59.85 19.00 -5.01
C VAL A 497 -60.73 17.89 -5.60
N ALA A 498 -60.81 17.79 -6.92
CA ALA A 498 -61.59 16.75 -7.61
C ALA A 498 -61.06 15.34 -7.29
N GLN A 499 -59.73 15.18 -7.32
CA GLN A 499 -59.09 13.93 -6.92
C GLN A 499 -59.37 13.59 -5.46
N LEU A 500 -59.29 14.55 -4.54
CA LEU A 500 -59.57 14.31 -3.12
C LEU A 500 -61.01 13.84 -2.92
N LYS A 501 -62.00 14.49 -3.56
CA LYS A 501 -63.41 14.05 -3.54
C LYS A 501 -63.62 12.66 -4.15
N SER A 502 -62.85 12.30 -5.17
CA SER A 502 -62.90 10.97 -5.78
C SER A 502 -62.31 9.92 -4.84
N HIS A 503 -61.18 10.23 -4.21
CA HIS A 503 -60.50 9.33 -3.27
C HIS A 503 -61.33 9.06 -2.02
N THR A 504 -62.02 10.06 -1.47
CA THR A 504 -62.86 9.90 -0.26
C THR A 504 -63.98 8.87 -0.42
N LYS A 505 -64.44 8.60 -1.66
CA LYS A 505 -65.44 7.56 -1.95
C LYS A 505 -64.90 6.13 -1.90
N ARG A 506 -63.57 5.97 -1.92
CA ARG A 506 -62.89 4.66 -1.96
C ARG A 506 -62.30 4.27 -0.60
N TRP A 507 -62.54 5.06 0.44
CA TRP A 507 -61.96 4.87 1.77
C TRP A 507 -62.83 4.01 2.71
N ASN A 508 -63.84 3.32 2.19
CA ASN A 508 -64.88 2.58 2.92
C ASN A 508 -64.40 1.32 3.70
N ASN A 509 -63.18 1.32 4.24
CA ASN A 509 -62.59 0.25 5.05
C ASN A 509 -62.05 0.84 6.36
N GLU A 510 -62.21 0.13 7.47
CA GLU A 510 -61.70 0.51 8.80
C GLU A 510 -60.23 0.92 8.80
N LYS A 511 -59.38 0.30 7.96
CA LYS A 511 -57.95 0.63 7.82
C LYS A 511 -57.69 2.07 7.32
N ASN A 512 -58.69 2.73 6.74
CA ASN A 512 -58.59 4.09 6.21
C ASN A 512 -59.23 5.16 7.11
N ARG A 513 -59.70 4.81 8.32
CA ARG A 513 -60.38 5.74 9.23
C ARG A 513 -59.59 7.02 9.51
N TRP A 514 -58.27 6.88 9.69
CA TRP A 514 -57.34 8.02 9.88
C TRP A 514 -57.36 9.04 8.73
N LYS A 515 -57.74 8.63 7.50
CA LYS A 515 -57.85 9.54 6.35
C LYS A 515 -59.07 10.45 6.48
N TYR A 516 -60.17 9.95 7.02
CA TYR A 516 -61.36 10.74 7.30
C TYR A 516 -61.09 11.78 8.38
N GLU A 517 -60.37 11.42 9.44
CA GLU A 517 -59.98 12.36 10.51
C GLU A 517 -59.22 13.59 9.96
N LEU A 518 -58.39 13.42 8.92
CA LEU A 518 -57.66 14.52 8.29
C LEU A 518 -58.58 15.51 7.56
N VAL A 519 -59.59 15.00 6.85
CA VAL A 519 -60.52 15.82 6.06
C VAL A 519 -61.64 16.41 6.93
N ASP A 520 -62.08 15.66 7.95
CA ASP A 520 -63.07 16.10 8.94
C ASP A 520 -62.51 17.26 9.79
N LYS A 521 -61.24 17.18 10.20
CA LYS A 521 -60.57 18.24 10.98
C LYS A 521 -60.61 19.61 10.31
N VAL A 522 -60.66 19.66 8.98
CA VAL A 522 -60.68 20.89 8.19
C VAL A 522 -62.05 21.19 7.58
N GLY A 523 -63.07 20.37 7.86
CA GLY A 523 -64.41 20.54 7.29
C GLY A 523 -64.48 20.37 5.77
N PHE A 524 -63.61 19.53 5.18
CA PHE A 524 -63.60 19.32 3.73
C PHE A 524 -64.91 18.64 3.29
N PRO A 525 -65.62 19.15 2.26
CA PRO A 525 -66.90 18.60 1.85
C PRO A 525 -66.74 17.33 1.01
N TYR A 526 -67.19 16.20 1.54
CA TYR A 526 -67.30 14.92 0.83
C TYR A 526 -68.66 14.25 1.10
N LYS A 527 -69.11 13.37 0.19
CA LYS A 527 -70.33 12.57 0.43
C LYS A 527 -69.95 11.41 1.35
N LYS A 528 -70.52 11.37 2.56
CA LYS A 528 -70.54 10.16 3.39
C LYS A 528 -71.54 9.20 2.73
N GLU A 529 -71.06 8.03 2.32
CA GLU A 529 -71.93 6.90 1.95
C GLU A 529 -72.37 6.18 3.22
#